data_AF-A0A9X1M6C6-F1
#
_entry.id   AF-A0A9X1M6C6-F1
#
_cell.length_a   1.000
_cell.length_b   1.000
_cell.length_c   1.000
_cell.angle_alpha   90.00
_cell.angle_beta   90.00
_cell.angle_gamma   90.00
#
_symmetry.space_group_name_H-M   'P 1'
#
loop_
_entity.id
_entity.type
_entity.pdbx_description
1 polymer ?
#
loop_
_entity_poly.entity_id
_entity_poly.type
_entity_poly.pdbx_seq_one_letter_code
_entity_poly.pdbx_strand_id
1 'polypeptide(L)'
;MTGTGPGQGVAGGLPPVGAPFDPTTGYPLDVPAGYEPTNESFAGIITTVDAVGNTQQMYCIDIRTSTYTGLGYESGSWDESNVPNIGYVNRVLNSYYPDQPGLPDAPSDSVRAAAVQAAVWFFSDGYVLEDTDAVRPYTEAIVAAVLAAGPLTEPPAPNVSIDPPTASGPTDGVTGPFTITSDAGTINVAAPEGYTLYTDPAGTVPLVGTTVTSGTQLWVRNDNQTTDSVILTATAVVPVQTGNVYLYAGNNPGVTAAQKLILAADAQIESNAQATAEFFVAGDLTVSKAFAGEGAGLQGDISLVVDCGAVGVFTFVIPAGTTETVTETVAGLPVGTVCSVTEPETGSTTEVTVTPVLPEPVTITDGENVLAVTNTVQYRPGALNITKTIDGNAAGLQSEIVLDVVCGTALDTTVVIPAGSPAGPYGETFTDIPAGTECTVTETSTGATSEVTVDAGDPVTVVIEPGTTVSADLANTVQYVNGSLQVTKIVAGNGAGQQSASVLNVVCGNELEQVVRIPAETLPGEYVQVFDGIPAGTECTVTEPTNGENGNVTVETILPYSVVIVSGETVDATVTNTYAVLGKDTLAKTGATASAQVSLAGAGAVLMGILLVAGAARRRKEMD
;
A
#
# COMPACT_ATOMS: atom_id res chain seq x y z
N MET A 1 64.65 -13.65 4.53
CA MET A 1 66.03 -13.19 4.28
C MET A 1 66.92 -14.35 3.85
N THR A 2 67.57 -14.22 2.70
CA THR A 2 68.49 -15.22 2.11
C THR A 2 69.94 -14.76 2.09
N GLY A 3 70.22 -13.46 2.26
CA GLY A 3 71.59 -12.94 2.33
C GLY A 3 71.65 -11.42 2.33
N THR A 4 72.83 -10.88 2.07
CA THR A 4 73.11 -9.43 1.91
C THR A 4 73.66 -9.14 0.52
N GLY A 5 73.42 -7.92 0.04
CA GLY A 5 73.91 -7.39 -1.24
C GLY A 5 74.96 -6.29 -1.04
N PRO A 6 75.04 -5.31 -1.97
CA PRO A 6 75.92 -4.15 -1.81
C PRO A 6 75.69 -3.42 -0.49
N GLY A 7 76.78 -3.13 0.20
CA GLY A 7 76.82 -2.46 1.50
C GLY A 7 78.22 -2.50 2.08
N GLN A 8 78.42 -1.76 3.17
CA GLN A 8 79.67 -1.72 3.93
C GLN A 8 79.41 -1.35 5.39
N GLY A 9 80.40 -1.53 6.27
CA GLY A 9 80.29 -1.07 7.65
C GLY A 9 80.30 0.45 7.76
N VAL A 10 79.66 0.97 8.81
CA VAL A 10 79.54 2.41 9.09
C VAL A 10 79.72 2.67 10.59
N ALA A 11 80.24 3.85 10.93
CA ALA A 11 80.41 4.31 12.30
C ALA A 11 79.50 5.52 12.59
N GLY A 12 78.83 5.50 13.74
CA GLY A 12 77.83 6.50 14.08
C GLY A 12 77.24 6.33 15.48
N GLY A 13 76.07 6.92 15.69
CA GLY A 13 75.36 6.83 16.96
C GLY A 13 73.85 6.99 16.83
N LEU A 14 73.14 6.53 17.86
CA LEU A 14 71.69 6.61 17.98
C LEU A 14 71.28 7.46 19.18
N PRO A 15 70.13 8.16 19.13
CA PRO A 15 69.56 8.77 20.32
C PRO A 15 69.24 7.67 21.34
N PRO A 16 69.34 7.92 22.66
CA PRO A 16 68.93 6.96 23.69
C PRO A 16 67.50 6.44 23.43
N VAL A 17 67.24 5.17 23.74
CA VAL A 17 65.91 4.57 23.50
C VAL A 17 64.80 5.41 24.13
N GLY A 18 63.81 5.79 23.32
CA GLY A 18 62.67 6.61 23.73
C GLY A 18 62.94 8.12 23.80
N ALA A 19 64.15 8.58 23.48
CA ALA A 19 64.43 10.00 23.32
C ALA A 19 63.71 10.56 22.06
N PRO A 20 63.11 11.75 22.13
CA PRO A 20 62.46 12.36 20.97
C PRO A 20 63.52 12.72 19.93
N PHE A 21 63.20 12.42 18.68
CA PHE A 21 64.02 12.75 17.52
C PHE A 21 63.12 13.39 16.46
N ASP A 22 63.53 14.55 15.95
CA ASP A 22 62.85 15.29 14.89
C ASP A 22 63.78 15.38 13.66
N PRO A 23 63.54 14.56 12.61
CA PRO A 23 64.38 14.56 11.42
C PRO A 23 64.28 15.86 10.62
N THR A 24 63.24 16.69 10.84
CA THR A 24 63.03 17.92 10.05
C THR A 24 64.02 19.03 10.38
N THR A 25 64.81 18.85 11.44
CA THR A 25 65.89 19.76 11.85
C THR A 25 67.14 19.67 10.97
N GLY A 26 67.21 18.69 10.06
CA GLY A 26 68.33 18.45 9.17
C GLY A 26 69.33 17.43 9.72
N TYR A 27 70.30 17.04 8.89
CA TYR A 27 71.32 16.07 9.27
C TYR A 27 72.42 16.74 10.13
N PRO A 28 72.69 16.27 11.37
CA PRO A 28 73.71 16.88 12.22
C PRO A 28 75.13 16.81 11.63
N LEU A 29 75.99 17.77 11.99
CA LEU A 29 77.38 17.85 11.51
C LEU A 29 78.25 16.68 11.99
N ASP A 30 77.92 16.11 13.15
CA ASP A 30 78.57 14.95 13.77
C ASP A 30 77.55 14.27 14.72
N VAL A 31 77.89 13.10 15.26
CA VAL A 31 77.09 12.39 16.27
C VAL A 31 76.77 13.33 17.45
N PRO A 32 75.48 13.66 17.68
CA PRO A 32 75.12 14.59 18.74
C PRO A 32 75.54 14.11 20.13
N ALA A 33 75.89 15.06 21.00
CA ALA A 33 76.25 14.76 22.38
C ALA A 33 75.10 14.02 23.10
N GLY A 34 75.42 12.87 23.72
CA GLY A 34 74.45 12.03 24.42
C GLY A 34 73.86 10.89 23.60
N TYR A 35 74.20 10.79 22.31
CA TYR A 35 73.91 9.61 21.50
C TYR A 35 74.77 8.42 21.95
N GLU A 36 74.22 7.21 21.79
CA GLU A 36 74.89 5.94 22.05
C GLU A 36 75.73 5.54 20.82
N PRO A 37 77.05 5.35 20.95
CA PRO A 37 77.89 4.89 19.85
C PRO A 37 77.38 3.55 19.30
N THR A 38 77.09 3.52 18.00
CA THR A 38 76.48 2.41 17.28
C THR A 38 77.21 2.22 15.96
N ASN A 39 78.17 1.28 15.96
CA ASN A 39 78.99 0.95 14.80
C ASN A 39 78.45 -0.32 14.17
N GLU A 40 77.87 -0.18 12.98
CA GLU A 40 77.26 -1.28 12.26
C GLU A 40 78.27 -1.94 11.32
N SER A 41 78.40 -3.26 11.45
CA SER A 41 79.29 -4.04 10.59
C SER A 41 78.81 -4.10 9.13
N PHE A 42 77.54 -3.79 8.88
CA PHE A 42 76.94 -3.76 7.57
C PHE A 42 75.76 -2.79 7.51
N ALA A 43 75.84 -1.83 6.59
CA ALA A 43 74.74 -0.98 6.15
C ALA A 43 74.59 -1.17 4.63
N GLY A 44 73.42 -1.61 4.18
CA GLY A 44 73.17 -1.85 2.76
C GLY A 44 72.00 -2.78 2.49
N ILE A 45 72.00 -3.37 1.29
CA ILE A 45 70.89 -4.19 0.80
C ILE A 45 70.81 -5.52 1.55
N ILE A 46 69.61 -5.84 2.02
CA ILE A 46 69.20 -7.18 2.46
C ILE A 46 68.50 -7.86 1.28
N THR A 47 68.84 -9.12 1.04
CA THR A 47 68.23 -9.93 -0.02
C THR A 47 67.22 -10.90 0.58
N THR A 48 66.01 -10.94 0.01
CA THR A 48 64.97 -11.92 0.32
C THR A 48 64.56 -12.66 -0.94
N VAL A 49 63.90 -13.79 -0.75
CA VAL A 49 63.33 -14.59 -1.83
C VAL A 49 61.93 -15.02 -1.39
N ASP A 50 60.95 -14.90 -2.29
CA ASP A 50 59.58 -15.37 -2.06
C ASP A 50 59.46 -16.89 -2.26
N ALA A 51 58.28 -17.46 -2.05
CA ALA A 51 58.09 -18.91 -2.11
C ALA A 51 58.37 -19.53 -3.51
N VAL A 52 58.28 -18.73 -4.58
CA VAL A 52 58.51 -19.16 -5.97
C VAL A 52 59.89 -18.82 -6.51
N GLY A 53 60.75 -18.17 -5.72
CA GLY A 53 62.14 -17.91 -6.07
C GLY A 53 62.42 -16.51 -6.62
N ASN A 54 61.45 -15.60 -6.62
CA ASN A 54 61.70 -14.20 -6.99
C ASN A 54 62.56 -13.57 -5.90
N THR A 55 63.61 -12.85 -6.30
CA THR A 55 64.51 -12.16 -5.37
C THR A 55 64.06 -10.72 -5.17
N GLN A 56 64.01 -10.25 -3.92
CA GLN A 56 63.74 -8.86 -3.58
C GLN A 56 64.93 -8.25 -2.84
N GLN A 57 65.10 -6.93 -3.04
CA GLN A 57 66.06 -6.11 -2.31
C GLN A 57 65.31 -5.30 -1.28
N MET A 58 65.83 -5.25 -0.06
CA MET A 58 65.21 -4.59 1.07
C MET A 58 66.22 -3.76 1.85
N TYR A 59 65.74 -2.76 2.58
CA TYR A 59 66.50 -2.07 3.60
C TYR A 59 65.91 -2.37 4.99
N CYS A 60 66.76 -2.28 6.00
CA CYS A 60 66.34 -2.32 7.40
C CYS A 60 65.73 -0.96 7.80
N ILE A 61 64.59 -0.98 8.50
CA ILE A 61 63.93 0.22 9.07
C ILE A 61 63.82 0.15 10.60
N ASP A 62 64.62 -0.71 11.21
CA ASP A 62 64.67 -0.95 12.66
C ASP A 62 66.08 -1.39 13.04
N ILE A 63 67.01 -0.43 13.16
CA ILE A 63 68.43 -0.71 13.38
C ILE A 63 68.71 -1.43 14.72
N ARG A 64 67.85 -1.24 15.73
CA ARG A 64 68.07 -1.76 17.09
C ARG A 64 67.68 -3.23 17.24
N THR A 65 66.89 -3.75 16.33
CA THR A 65 66.58 -5.18 16.26
C THR A 65 67.59 -5.87 15.36
N SER A 66 67.92 -7.14 15.59
CA SER A 66 68.81 -7.89 14.71
C SER A 66 68.02 -8.72 13.69
N THR A 67 68.63 -8.99 12.54
CA THR A 67 68.11 -9.97 11.57
C THR A 67 69.26 -10.77 10.98
N TYR A 68 68.97 -11.94 10.46
CA TYR A 68 69.95 -12.82 9.84
C TYR A 68 69.29 -13.81 8.87
N THR A 69 70.12 -14.43 8.04
CA THR A 69 69.71 -15.40 7.03
C THR A 69 68.91 -16.55 7.63
N GLY A 70 67.77 -16.88 7.02
CA GLY A 70 66.85 -17.95 7.46
C GLY A 70 65.59 -17.45 8.18
N LEU A 71 65.51 -16.16 8.52
CA LEU A 71 64.27 -15.56 9.03
C LEU A 71 63.29 -15.27 7.88
N GLY A 72 62.04 -15.64 8.11
CA GLY A 72 60.91 -15.47 7.20
C GLY A 72 60.15 -14.18 7.52
N TYR A 73 59.51 -13.66 6.50
CA TYR A 73 58.88 -12.35 6.52
C TYR A 73 57.51 -12.41 5.84
N GLU A 74 56.56 -11.65 6.34
CA GLU A 74 55.22 -11.47 5.79
C GLU A 74 54.94 -10.00 5.53
N SER A 75 54.04 -9.71 4.58
CA SER A 75 53.65 -8.33 4.27
C SER A 75 52.97 -7.71 5.49
N GLY A 76 53.30 -6.46 5.80
CA GLY A 76 52.64 -5.66 6.82
C GLY A 76 52.36 -4.25 6.32
N SER A 77 51.50 -3.53 7.03
CA SER A 77 51.23 -2.11 6.79
C SER A 77 52.22 -1.19 7.51
N TRP A 78 52.27 0.06 7.08
CA TRP A 78 53.02 1.12 7.75
C TRP A 78 52.57 1.30 9.21
N ASP A 79 51.27 1.24 9.46
CA ASP A 79 50.72 1.37 10.81
C ASP A 79 51.13 0.19 11.71
N GLU A 80 51.04 -1.06 11.23
CA GLU A 80 51.51 -2.25 11.97
C GLU A 80 53.01 -2.22 12.23
N SER A 81 53.77 -1.64 11.30
CA SER A 81 55.22 -1.49 11.45
C SER A 81 55.59 -0.57 12.61
N ASN A 82 54.75 0.43 12.94
CA ASN A 82 55.04 1.45 13.93
C ASN A 82 56.43 2.10 13.76
N VAL A 83 56.86 2.33 12.50
CA VAL A 83 58.12 3.01 12.19
C VAL A 83 57.85 4.51 12.01
N PRO A 84 58.53 5.39 12.77
CA PRO A 84 58.32 6.82 12.66
C PRO A 84 58.86 7.34 11.33
N ASN A 85 58.26 8.42 10.82
CA ASN A 85 58.70 9.12 9.61
C ASN A 85 58.82 8.21 8.37
N ILE A 86 58.11 7.08 8.32
CA ILE A 86 58.22 6.09 7.24
C ILE A 86 57.91 6.67 5.85
N GLY A 87 57.12 7.74 5.76
CA GLY A 87 56.93 8.47 4.50
C GLY A 87 58.21 9.10 3.94
N TYR A 88 59.12 9.57 4.80
CA TYR A 88 60.45 10.05 4.38
C TYR A 88 61.38 8.89 4.03
N VAL A 89 61.30 7.77 4.76
CA VAL A 89 61.97 6.53 4.36
C VAL A 89 61.53 6.12 2.96
N ASN A 90 60.23 6.09 2.68
CA ASN A 90 59.70 5.76 1.36
C ASN A 90 60.21 6.75 0.28
N ARG A 91 60.30 8.04 0.60
CA ARG A 91 60.92 9.04 -0.29
C ARG A 91 62.38 8.72 -0.60
N VAL A 92 63.19 8.30 0.38
CA VAL A 92 64.58 7.87 0.17
C VAL A 92 64.61 6.73 -0.85
N LEU A 93 63.80 5.69 -0.63
CA LEU A 93 63.82 4.48 -1.45
C LEU A 93 63.42 4.73 -2.91
N ASN A 94 62.42 5.58 -3.14
CA ASN A 94 61.97 5.97 -4.49
C ASN A 94 62.95 6.91 -5.24
N SER A 95 63.97 7.44 -4.57
CA SER A 95 64.83 8.50 -5.13
C SER A 95 66.29 8.08 -5.30
N TYR A 96 66.69 6.94 -4.72
CA TYR A 96 68.10 6.53 -4.62
C TYR A 96 68.25 5.03 -4.86
N TYR A 97 69.50 4.55 -4.80
CA TYR A 97 69.84 3.15 -5.01
C TYR A 97 69.02 2.20 -4.10
N PRO A 98 68.53 1.06 -4.62
CA PRO A 98 68.73 0.53 -5.96
C PRO A 98 67.70 1.00 -7.00
N ASP A 99 66.59 1.61 -6.58
CA ASP A 99 65.50 2.04 -7.48
C ASP A 99 65.96 3.07 -8.53
N GLN A 100 66.85 3.97 -8.13
CA GLN A 100 67.55 4.90 -9.03
C GLN A 100 69.04 4.53 -9.12
N PRO A 101 69.43 3.62 -10.04
CA PRO A 101 70.81 3.21 -10.21
C PRO A 101 71.74 4.41 -10.44
N GLY A 102 72.87 4.42 -9.73
CA GLY A 102 73.85 5.50 -9.83
C GLY A 102 73.66 6.66 -8.85
N LEU A 103 72.51 6.75 -8.15
CA LEU A 103 72.27 7.76 -7.11
C LEU A 103 72.40 7.17 -5.69
N PRO A 104 73.01 7.87 -4.72
CA PRO A 104 73.76 9.11 -4.89
C PRO A 104 75.02 8.89 -5.74
N ASP A 105 75.60 9.97 -6.28
CA ASP A 105 76.84 9.91 -7.05
C ASP A 105 78.02 9.55 -6.14
N ALA A 106 78.21 8.25 -5.92
CA ALA A 106 79.20 7.68 -5.01
C ALA A 106 80.15 6.70 -5.74
N PRO A 107 81.32 6.36 -5.17
CA PRO A 107 82.35 5.59 -5.87
C PRO A 107 81.99 4.14 -6.18
N SER A 108 81.01 3.56 -5.48
CA SER A 108 80.55 2.18 -5.68
C SER A 108 79.12 1.99 -5.18
N ASP A 109 78.47 0.91 -5.63
CA ASP A 109 77.12 0.56 -5.16
C ASP A 109 77.10 0.16 -3.68
N SER A 110 78.21 -0.32 -3.12
CA SER A 110 78.32 -0.53 -1.67
C SER A 110 78.27 0.79 -0.89
N VAL A 111 78.91 1.85 -1.38
CA VAL A 111 78.84 3.18 -0.76
C VAL A 111 77.45 3.78 -0.95
N ARG A 112 76.84 3.63 -2.13
CA ARG A 112 75.44 4.06 -2.38
C ARG A 112 74.48 3.38 -1.42
N ALA A 113 74.54 2.06 -1.33
CA ALA A 113 73.65 1.28 -0.50
C ALA A 113 73.83 1.60 1.00
N ALA A 114 75.07 1.77 1.47
CA ALA A 114 75.34 2.20 2.84
C ALA A 114 74.82 3.61 3.12
N ALA A 115 74.99 4.54 2.18
CA ALA A 115 74.48 5.91 2.31
C ALA A 115 72.96 5.95 2.42
N VAL A 116 72.28 5.17 1.58
CA VAL A 116 70.83 5.00 1.60
C VAL A 116 70.38 4.34 2.90
N GLN A 117 70.99 3.22 3.32
CA GLN A 117 70.63 2.55 4.58
C GLN A 117 70.82 3.48 5.80
N ALA A 118 71.89 4.28 5.84
CA ALA A 118 72.12 5.26 6.90
C ALA A 118 71.09 6.41 6.85
N ALA A 119 70.66 6.86 5.68
CA ALA A 119 69.58 7.83 5.55
C ALA A 119 68.23 7.25 5.99
N VAL A 120 67.95 5.98 5.65
CA VAL A 120 66.79 5.25 6.14
C VAL A 120 66.79 5.23 7.67
N TRP A 121 67.90 4.79 8.30
CA TRP A 121 68.03 4.78 9.76
C TRP A 121 68.03 6.16 10.41
N PHE A 122 68.44 7.22 9.70
CA PHE A 122 68.23 8.57 10.18
C PHE A 122 66.74 8.88 10.33
N PHE A 123 65.92 8.60 9.30
CA PHE A 123 64.48 8.87 9.37
C PHE A 123 63.73 7.92 10.31
N SER A 124 64.07 6.63 10.34
CA SER A 124 63.39 5.62 11.17
C SER A 124 63.84 5.59 12.63
N ASP A 125 65.14 5.77 12.90
CA ASP A 125 65.75 5.50 14.21
C ASP A 125 66.57 6.68 14.77
N GLY A 126 66.78 7.74 13.97
CA GLY A 126 67.61 8.90 14.33
C GLY A 126 69.11 8.67 14.22
N TYR A 127 69.56 7.69 13.43
CA TYR A 127 70.98 7.36 13.25
C TYR A 127 71.77 8.49 12.58
N VAL A 128 72.91 8.85 13.17
CA VAL A 128 73.83 9.87 12.64
C VAL A 128 75.22 9.27 12.51
N LEU A 129 75.86 9.44 11.36
CA LEU A 129 77.22 9.01 11.08
C LEU A 129 78.25 9.95 11.72
N GLU A 130 79.39 9.40 12.16
CA GLU A 130 80.54 10.18 12.60
C GLU A 130 81.04 11.10 11.48
N ASP A 131 81.54 12.28 11.84
CA ASP A 131 82.09 13.27 10.89
C ASP A 131 83.23 12.72 10.01
N THR A 132 83.96 11.73 10.51
CA THR A 132 85.04 11.04 9.81
C THR A 132 84.60 9.86 8.92
N ASP A 133 83.33 9.43 8.97
CA ASP A 133 82.86 8.31 8.15
C ASP A 133 82.75 8.72 6.67
N ALA A 134 83.37 7.92 5.79
CA ALA A 134 83.43 8.19 4.36
C ALA A 134 82.06 8.15 3.65
N VAL A 135 81.03 7.55 4.26
CA VAL A 135 79.65 7.49 3.75
C VAL A 135 78.89 8.78 4.04
N ARG A 136 79.27 9.51 5.11
CA ARG A 136 78.52 10.66 5.64
C ARG A 136 78.16 11.72 4.60
N PRO A 137 79.06 12.19 3.71
CA PRO A 137 78.72 13.24 2.74
C PRO A 137 77.56 12.86 1.81
N TYR A 138 77.43 11.57 1.50
CA TYR A 138 76.36 11.05 0.64
C TYR A 138 75.03 10.95 1.39
N THR A 139 75.06 10.47 2.65
CA THR A 139 73.89 10.40 3.51
C THR A 139 73.33 11.80 3.82
N GLU A 140 74.21 12.75 4.14
CA GLU A 140 73.82 14.15 4.39
C GLU A 140 73.12 14.76 3.17
N ALA A 141 73.65 14.52 1.97
CA ALA A 141 73.03 14.98 0.73
C ALA A 141 71.66 14.35 0.47
N ILE A 142 71.51 13.03 0.73
CA ILE A 142 70.21 12.33 0.65
C ILE A 142 69.21 12.97 1.60
N VAL A 143 69.56 13.10 2.89
CA VAL A 143 68.67 13.62 3.93
C VAL A 143 68.21 15.04 3.59
N ALA A 144 69.13 15.93 3.19
CA ALA A 144 68.78 17.29 2.80
C ALA A 144 67.81 17.35 1.62
N ALA A 145 68.04 16.54 0.58
CA ALA A 145 67.17 16.49 -0.59
C ALA A 145 65.78 15.90 -0.26
N VAL A 146 65.73 14.85 0.56
CA VAL A 146 64.50 14.18 0.99
C VAL A 146 63.64 15.10 1.85
N LEU A 147 64.25 15.83 2.80
CA LEU A 147 63.54 16.83 3.60
C LEU A 147 62.96 17.95 2.74
N ALA A 148 63.71 18.42 1.72
CA ALA A 148 63.23 19.44 0.80
C ALA A 148 62.07 18.94 -0.08
N ALA A 149 62.04 17.65 -0.44
CA ALA A 149 60.99 17.05 -1.26
C ALA A 149 59.73 16.64 -0.46
N GLY A 150 59.86 16.38 0.84
CA GLY A 150 58.77 15.93 1.70
C GLY A 150 58.49 14.41 1.59
N PRO A 151 57.67 13.88 2.50
CA PRO A 151 57.40 12.45 2.59
C PRO A 151 56.49 11.96 1.46
N LEU A 152 56.52 10.65 1.20
CA LEU A 152 55.55 9.93 0.38
C LEU A 152 54.48 9.23 1.24
N THR A 153 53.38 8.82 0.60
CA THR A 153 52.33 7.98 1.20
C THR A 153 52.64 6.50 1.04
N GLU A 154 51.92 5.66 1.77
CA GLU A 154 52.03 4.20 1.68
C GLU A 154 51.70 3.73 0.27
N PRO A 155 52.56 2.90 -0.37
CA PRO A 155 52.20 2.27 -1.63
C PRO A 155 51.01 1.32 -1.43
N PRO A 156 50.18 1.10 -2.47
CA PRO A 156 49.13 0.09 -2.40
C PRO A 156 49.76 -1.29 -2.17
N ALA A 157 49.09 -2.09 -1.33
CA ALA A 157 49.50 -3.47 -1.08
C ALA A 157 49.27 -4.34 -2.33
N PRO A 158 50.11 -5.37 -2.55
CA PRO A 158 49.87 -6.37 -3.59
C PRO A 158 48.51 -7.06 -3.43
N ASN A 159 47.65 -6.99 -4.45
CA ASN A 159 46.31 -7.58 -4.40
C ASN A 159 46.15 -8.82 -5.32
N VAL A 160 45.69 -9.90 -4.71
CA VAL A 160 44.91 -10.96 -5.34
C VAL A 160 43.75 -11.19 -4.40
N SER A 161 42.52 -11.26 -4.90
CA SER A 161 41.36 -11.55 -4.08
C SER A 161 40.33 -12.37 -4.85
N ILE A 162 39.52 -13.10 -4.08
CA ILE A 162 38.39 -13.88 -4.57
C ILE A 162 37.15 -13.41 -3.81
N ASP A 163 36.11 -13.00 -4.55
CA ASP A 163 34.84 -12.53 -3.97
C ASP A 163 33.65 -13.29 -4.57
N PRO A 164 32.72 -13.82 -3.76
CA PRO A 164 32.70 -13.80 -2.30
C PRO A 164 33.74 -14.77 -1.69
N PRO A 165 34.12 -14.59 -0.41
CA PRO A 165 35.02 -15.53 0.28
C PRO A 165 34.39 -16.90 0.51
N THR A 166 33.06 -16.98 0.46
CA THR A 166 32.28 -18.22 0.61
C THR A 166 31.07 -18.18 -0.31
N ALA A 167 30.78 -19.28 -1.00
CA ALA A 167 29.51 -19.50 -1.67
C ALA A 167 29.06 -20.95 -1.46
N SER A 168 27.75 -21.18 -1.49
CA SER A 168 27.15 -22.52 -1.29
C SER A 168 26.26 -22.87 -2.50
N GLY A 169 26.31 -24.12 -2.94
CA GLY A 169 25.52 -24.61 -4.08
C GLY A 169 25.15 -26.08 -3.95
N PRO A 170 24.37 -26.64 -4.89
CA PRO A 170 23.91 -28.02 -4.80
C PRO A 170 25.04 -29.01 -5.13
N THR A 171 25.01 -30.22 -4.54
CA THR A 171 26.03 -31.26 -4.74
C THR A 171 26.15 -31.72 -6.20
N ASP A 172 25.07 -31.64 -6.97
CA ASP A 172 24.99 -32.05 -8.38
C ASP A 172 25.09 -30.86 -9.37
N GLY A 173 25.31 -29.64 -8.87
CA GLY A 173 25.43 -28.44 -9.68
C GLY A 173 26.78 -27.74 -9.53
N VAL A 174 26.77 -26.41 -9.64
CA VAL A 174 27.97 -25.57 -9.49
C VAL A 174 27.74 -24.49 -8.44
N THR A 175 28.82 -24.11 -7.75
CA THR A 175 28.84 -23.12 -6.67
C THR A 175 29.64 -21.88 -7.12
N GLY A 176 29.08 -20.68 -6.97
CA GLY A 176 29.70 -19.42 -7.39
C GLY A 176 28.65 -18.37 -7.79
N PRO A 177 29.03 -17.28 -8.50
CA PRO A 177 30.37 -17.02 -9.04
C PRO A 177 31.38 -16.59 -7.99
N PHE A 178 32.61 -17.05 -8.14
CA PHE A 178 33.80 -16.50 -7.50
C PHE A 178 34.50 -15.57 -8.51
N THR A 179 34.52 -14.29 -8.21
CA THR A 179 35.17 -13.26 -9.03
C THR A 179 36.62 -13.10 -8.59
N ILE A 180 37.55 -13.30 -9.52
CA ILE A 180 38.99 -13.18 -9.28
C ILE A 180 39.44 -11.77 -9.65
N THR A 181 40.04 -11.04 -8.71
CA THR A 181 40.57 -9.68 -8.96
C THR A 181 42.03 -9.59 -8.56
N SER A 182 42.83 -8.97 -9.41
CA SER A 182 44.24 -8.70 -9.17
C SER A 182 44.75 -7.59 -10.10
N ASP A 183 45.81 -6.90 -9.68
CA ASP A 183 46.60 -5.98 -10.51
C ASP A 183 47.58 -6.72 -11.45
N ALA A 184 47.72 -8.05 -11.33
CA ALA A 184 48.48 -8.88 -12.25
C ALA A 184 47.74 -9.10 -13.59
N GLY A 185 48.52 -9.19 -14.68
CA GLY A 185 47.98 -9.52 -16.01
C GLY A 185 47.57 -10.99 -16.19
N THR A 186 48.03 -11.89 -15.34
CA THR A 186 47.70 -13.33 -15.39
C THR A 186 47.68 -13.91 -13.97
N ILE A 187 46.61 -14.60 -13.62
CA ILE A 187 46.41 -15.25 -12.31
C ILE A 187 46.30 -16.76 -12.53
N ASN A 188 47.05 -17.53 -11.75
CA ASN A 188 46.87 -18.98 -11.67
C ASN A 188 45.77 -19.33 -10.69
N VAL A 189 44.80 -20.14 -11.10
CA VAL A 189 43.73 -20.65 -10.26
C VAL A 189 43.79 -22.17 -10.18
N ALA A 190 43.46 -22.72 -9.01
CA ALA A 190 43.42 -24.15 -8.79
C ALA A 190 42.31 -24.54 -7.82
N ALA A 191 41.66 -25.66 -8.13
CA ALA A 191 40.80 -26.41 -7.24
C ALA A 191 41.42 -27.79 -6.96
N PRO A 192 41.21 -28.38 -5.78
CA PRO A 192 41.60 -29.75 -5.45
C PRO A 192 41.02 -30.81 -6.40
N GLU A 193 41.63 -32.00 -6.41
CA GLU A 193 41.14 -33.15 -7.18
C GLU A 193 39.69 -33.52 -6.79
N GLY A 194 38.86 -33.88 -7.77
CA GLY A 194 37.43 -34.13 -7.59
C GLY A 194 36.56 -32.88 -7.70
N TYR A 195 37.14 -31.73 -8.03
CA TYR A 195 36.43 -30.48 -8.29
C TYR A 195 36.90 -29.85 -9.59
N THR A 196 35.94 -29.38 -10.39
CA THR A 196 36.21 -28.77 -11.69
C THR A 196 35.77 -27.31 -11.71
N LEU A 197 36.61 -26.42 -12.27
CA LEU A 197 36.30 -25.01 -12.46
C LEU A 197 35.58 -24.78 -13.79
N TYR A 198 34.53 -23.97 -13.77
CA TYR A 198 33.72 -23.58 -14.92
C TYR A 198 33.72 -22.06 -15.10
N THR A 199 33.53 -21.64 -16.35
CA THR A 199 33.51 -20.21 -16.74
C THR A 199 32.10 -19.71 -17.04
N ASP A 200 31.09 -20.54 -16.79
CA ASP A 200 29.68 -20.25 -17.00
C ASP A 200 28.82 -20.75 -15.82
N PRO A 201 27.71 -20.07 -15.49
CA PRO A 201 26.84 -20.45 -14.39
C PRO A 201 26.11 -21.78 -14.60
N ALA A 202 26.01 -22.28 -15.83
CA ALA A 202 25.41 -23.59 -16.11
C ALA A 202 26.40 -24.75 -15.88
N GLY A 203 27.68 -24.46 -15.66
CA GLY A 203 28.73 -25.46 -15.50
C GLY A 203 28.88 -26.33 -16.76
N THR A 204 28.82 -25.73 -17.94
CA THR A 204 28.92 -26.44 -19.23
C THR A 204 30.26 -26.23 -19.93
N VAL A 205 30.97 -25.15 -19.58
CA VAL A 205 32.24 -24.73 -20.17
C VAL A 205 33.35 -24.80 -19.10
N PRO A 206 34.08 -25.93 -19.01
CA PRO A 206 35.17 -26.05 -18.05
C PRO A 206 36.31 -25.08 -18.38
N LEU A 207 36.99 -24.58 -17.35
CA LEU A 207 38.18 -23.77 -17.51
C LEU A 207 39.27 -24.58 -18.21
N VAL A 208 39.81 -24.04 -19.30
CA VAL A 208 40.93 -24.65 -20.02
C VAL A 208 42.25 -24.13 -19.46
N GLY A 209 43.07 -25.04 -18.93
CA GLY A 209 44.32 -24.69 -18.25
C GLY A 209 44.09 -24.20 -16.83
N THR A 210 45.04 -23.42 -16.30
CA THR A 210 45.02 -22.94 -14.91
C THR A 210 45.11 -21.43 -14.81
N THR A 211 45.05 -20.68 -15.90
CA THR A 211 45.30 -19.23 -15.93
C THR A 211 44.04 -18.45 -16.30
N VAL A 212 43.79 -17.35 -15.59
CA VAL A 212 42.70 -16.42 -15.84
C VAL A 212 43.19 -14.96 -15.81
N THR A 213 42.39 -14.04 -16.31
CA THR A 213 42.62 -12.59 -16.18
C THR A 213 41.81 -12.02 -15.02
N SER A 214 42.22 -10.86 -14.51
CA SER A 214 41.45 -10.09 -13.53
C SER A 214 40.02 -9.82 -14.04
N GLY A 215 39.03 -9.95 -13.15
CA GLY A 215 37.59 -9.85 -13.44
C GLY A 215 36.94 -11.16 -13.90
N THR A 216 37.69 -12.26 -14.04
CA THR A 216 37.10 -13.56 -14.43
C THR A 216 36.21 -14.10 -13.31
N GLN A 217 35.02 -14.57 -13.68
CA GLN A 217 34.12 -15.29 -12.78
C GLN A 217 34.27 -16.80 -12.98
N LEU A 218 34.37 -17.53 -11.87
CA LEU A 218 34.53 -18.97 -11.85
C LEU A 218 33.44 -19.63 -10.99
N TRP A 219 33.00 -20.81 -11.41
CA TRP A 219 32.10 -21.66 -10.64
C TRP A 219 32.78 -22.99 -10.36
N VAL A 220 32.58 -23.54 -9.17
CA VAL A 220 33.17 -24.81 -8.74
C VAL A 220 32.11 -25.89 -8.80
N ARG A 221 32.35 -26.99 -9.52
CA ARG A 221 31.53 -28.21 -9.47
C ARG A 221 32.16 -29.23 -8.52
N ASN A 222 31.35 -29.88 -7.69
CA ASN A 222 31.76 -31.07 -6.96
C ASN A 222 31.52 -32.32 -7.82
N ASP A 223 32.56 -32.87 -8.42
CA ASP A 223 32.44 -34.04 -9.30
C ASP A 223 32.14 -35.34 -8.52
N ASN A 224 32.40 -35.34 -7.21
CA ASN A 224 32.09 -36.45 -6.31
C ASN A 224 30.66 -36.38 -5.73
N GLN A 225 29.95 -35.26 -5.92
CA GLN A 225 28.60 -35.00 -5.41
C GLN A 225 28.46 -35.25 -3.90
N THR A 226 29.47 -34.84 -3.12
CA THR A 226 29.44 -34.89 -1.65
C THR A 226 29.11 -33.52 -1.05
N THR A 227 28.85 -33.47 0.26
CA THR A 227 28.66 -32.20 0.99
C THR A 227 29.97 -31.63 1.54
N ASP A 228 31.12 -32.17 1.13
CA ASP A 228 32.43 -31.70 1.58
C ASP A 228 32.73 -30.34 0.96
N SER A 229 33.15 -29.37 1.77
CA SER A 229 33.56 -28.06 1.27
C SER A 229 34.97 -28.10 0.68
N VAL A 230 35.26 -27.17 -0.23
CA VAL A 230 36.53 -27.09 -0.94
C VAL A 230 37.07 -25.66 -0.99
N ILE A 231 38.40 -25.53 -0.97
CA ILE A 231 39.09 -24.24 -1.09
C ILE A 231 39.54 -24.03 -2.54
N LEU A 232 38.99 -23.01 -3.18
CA LEU A 232 39.51 -22.43 -4.42
C LEU A 232 40.70 -21.55 -4.09
N THR A 233 41.80 -21.72 -4.80
CA THR A 233 43.02 -20.90 -4.65
C THR A 233 43.26 -20.08 -5.91
N ALA A 234 43.63 -18.80 -5.73
CA ALA A 234 44.11 -17.92 -6.79
C ALA A 234 45.49 -17.40 -6.39
N THR A 235 46.46 -17.49 -7.29
CA THR A 235 47.85 -17.11 -7.06
C THR A 235 48.31 -16.26 -8.22
N ALA A 236 48.88 -15.10 -7.97
CA ALA A 236 49.45 -14.26 -9.02
C ALA A 236 50.77 -13.66 -8.59
N VAL A 237 51.66 -13.48 -9.56
CA VAL A 237 52.86 -12.65 -9.39
C VAL A 237 52.43 -11.22 -9.70
N VAL A 238 52.45 -10.37 -8.67
CA VAL A 238 51.96 -8.98 -8.72
C VAL A 238 53.13 -8.00 -8.60
N PRO A 239 53.08 -6.86 -9.32
CA PRO A 239 54.00 -5.77 -9.09
C PRO A 239 53.79 -5.22 -7.67
N VAL A 240 54.88 -5.12 -6.91
CA VAL A 240 54.89 -4.50 -5.58
C VAL A 240 55.81 -3.30 -5.65
N GLN A 241 55.26 -2.14 -5.30
CA GLN A 241 56.00 -0.89 -5.34
C GLN A 241 56.99 -0.80 -4.18
N THR A 242 58.13 -0.15 -4.39
CA THR A 242 59.04 0.22 -3.30
C THR A 242 58.29 0.90 -2.15
N GLY A 243 58.72 0.65 -0.91
CA GLY A 243 58.07 1.18 0.30
C GLY A 243 57.09 0.24 0.99
N ASN A 244 56.79 -0.93 0.41
CA ASN A 244 56.01 -1.97 1.10
C ASN A 244 56.82 -2.58 2.27
N VAL A 245 56.17 -2.76 3.42
CA VAL A 245 56.81 -3.22 4.66
C VAL A 245 56.66 -4.72 4.83
N TYR A 246 57.69 -5.34 5.41
CA TYR A 246 57.72 -6.74 5.74
C TYR A 246 58.11 -6.96 7.21
N LEU A 247 57.25 -7.66 7.92
CA LEU A 247 57.39 -7.97 9.34
C LEU A 247 57.82 -9.42 9.54
N TYR A 248 58.41 -9.71 10.69
CA TYR A 248 58.90 -11.04 10.99
C TYR A 248 57.74 -12.05 11.14
N ALA A 249 57.75 -13.10 10.33
CA ALA A 249 56.66 -14.08 10.25
C ALA A 249 56.67 -15.15 11.37
N GLY A 250 57.55 -15.03 12.37
CA GLY A 250 57.58 -15.98 13.49
C GLY A 250 58.05 -17.40 13.15
N ASN A 251 58.65 -17.62 11.97
CA ASN A 251 59.02 -18.94 11.46
C ASN A 251 60.16 -19.63 12.24
N ASN A 252 60.79 -18.94 13.19
CA ASN A 252 61.78 -19.49 14.11
C ASN A 252 61.34 -19.29 15.57
N PRO A 253 61.00 -20.37 16.31
CA PRO A 253 60.53 -20.28 17.69
C PRO A 253 61.53 -19.67 18.69
N GLY A 254 62.83 -19.65 18.35
CA GLY A 254 63.88 -19.08 19.20
C GLY A 254 64.07 -17.56 19.07
N VAL A 255 63.33 -16.92 18.16
CA VAL A 255 63.44 -15.49 17.85
C VAL A 255 62.08 -14.84 18.11
N THR A 256 62.05 -13.85 19.00
CA THR A 256 60.82 -13.13 19.37
C THR A 256 60.58 -11.88 18.54
N ALA A 257 61.62 -11.34 17.90
CA ALA A 257 61.57 -10.18 17.02
C ALA A 257 62.76 -10.22 16.04
N ALA A 258 62.56 -9.69 14.84
CA ALA A 258 63.61 -9.46 13.86
C ALA A 258 63.46 -8.05 13.25
N GLN A 259 64.51 -7.53 12.60
CA GLN A 259 64.44 -6.24 11.91
C GLN A 259 63.23 -6.18 11.00
N LYS A 260 62.47 -5.09 11.08
CA LYS A 260 61.46 -4.73 10.09
C LYS A 260 62.17 -4.35 8.80
N LEU A 261 61.67 -4.85 7.68
CA LEU A 261 62.25 -4.62 6.37
C LEU A 261 61.29 -3.81 5.50
N ILE A 262 61.86 -3.08 4.54
CA ILE A 262 61.09 -2.32 3.55
C ILE A 262 61.64 -2.57 2.16
N LEU A 263 60.76 -2.69 1.17
CA LEU A 263 61.13 -2.99 -0.20
C LEU A 263 61.92 -1.82 -0.84
N ALA A 264 63.14 -2.11 -1.30
CA ALA A 264 64.10 -1.10 -1.74
C ALA A 264 63.91 -0.61 -3.18
N ALA A 265 63.20 -1.37 -4.02
CA ALA A 265 62.86 -1.04 -5.39
C ALA A 265 61.62 -1.85 -5.80
N ASP A 266 60.94 -1.44 -6.88
CA ASP A 266 59.81 -2.20 -7.42
C ASP A 266 60.21 -3.67 -7.66
N ALA A 267 59.34 -4.59 -7.22
CA ALA A 267 59.58 -6.02 -7.32
C ALA A 267 58.34 -6.75 -7.84
N GLN A 268 58.53 -8.03 -8.15
CA GLN A 268 57.45 -8.96 -8.46
C GLN A 268 57.40 -9.99 -7.33
N ILE A 269 56.24 -10.16 -6.72
CA ILE A 269 56.06 -11.04 -5.56
C ILE A 269 54.80 -11.89 -5.78
N GLU A 270 54.87 -13.16 -5.37
CA GLU A 270 53.70 -14.03 -5.31
C GLU A 270 52.71 -13.59 -4.22
N SER A 271 51.44 -13.44 -4.61
CA SER A 271 50.31 -13.21 -3.72
C SER A 271 49.23 -14.26 -3.93
N ASN A 272 48.57 -14.70 -2.85
CA ASN A 272 47.57 -15.75 -2.87
C ASN A 272 46.25 -15.31 -2.22
N ALA A 273 45.14 -15.79 -2.77
CA ALA A 273 43.80 -15.64 -2.23
C ALA A 273 43.06 -16.98 -2.21
N GLN A 274 42.11 -17.10 -1.29
CA GLN A 274 41.33 -18.31 -1.08
C GLN A 274 39.85 -17.97 -0.93
N ALA A 275 38.99 -18.86 -1.44
CA ALA A 275 37.56 -18.84 -1.17
C ALA A 275 37.04 -20.26 -0.97
N THR A 276 36.00 -20.41 -0.16
CA THR A 276 35.38 -21.70 0.15
C THR A 276 34.13 -21.90 -0.70
N ALA A 277 34.06 -23.00 -1.43
CA ALA A 277 32.83 -23.50 -2.02
C ALA A 277 32.24 -24.59 -1.11
N GLU A 278 31.01 -24.38 -0.67
CA GLU A 278 30.23 -25.33 0.13
C GLU A 278 29.16 -26.00 -0.74
N PHE A 279 28.76 -27.21 -0.35
CA PHE A 279 27.79 -28.01 -1.09
C PHE A 279 26.69 -28.58 -0.20
N PHE A 280 25.46 -28.59 -0.70
CA PHE A 280 24.29 -29.15 -0.02
C PHE A 280 23.50 -30.08 -0.93
N VAL A 281 22.82 -31.07 -0.35
CA VAL A 281 21.85 -31.89 -1.11
C VAL A 281 20.64 -31.01 -1.40
N ALA A 282 20.25 -30.92 -2.67
CA ALA A 282 19.11 -30.13 -3.12
C ALA A 282 17.84 -30.96 -3.25
N GLY A 283 16.69 -30.32 -3.03
CA GLY A 283 15.37 -30.82 -3.36
C GLY A 283 14.54 -29.74 -4.06
N ASP A 284 13.57 -30.17 -4.85
CA ASP A 284 12.69 -29.26 -5.59
C ASP A 284 11.32 -29.18 -4.91
N LEU A 285 10.74 -27.99 -4.88
CA LEU A 285 9.41 -27.72 -4.36
C LEU A 285 8.45 -27.34 -5.48
N THR A 286 7.47 -28.20 -5.73
CA THR A 286 6.35 -27.91 -6.62
C THR A 286 5.22 -27.23 -5.84
N VAL A 287 4.89 -26.02 -6.23
CA VAL A 287 3.76 -25.25 -5.71
C VAL A 287 2.62 -25.42 -6.69
N SER A 288 1.52 -26.04 -6.25
CA SER A 288 0.33 -26.23 -7.09
C SER A 288 -0.83 -25.39 -6.58
N LYS A 289 -1.57 -24.79 -7.52
CA LYS A 289 -2.76 -23.99 -7.26
C LYS A 289 -3.95 -24.58 -7.98
N ALA A 290 -4.96 -25.01 -7.23
CA ALA A 290 -6.21 -25.52 -7.75
C ALA A 290 -7.40 -24.63 -7.37
N PHE A 291 -8.51 -24.78 -8.09
CA PHE A 291 -9.76 -24.04 -7.90
C PHE A 291 -10.94 -25.00 -7.77
N ALA A 292 -11.83 -24.72 -6.83
CA ALA A 292 -13.08 -25.42 -6.59
C ALA A 292 -14.23 -24.41 -6.42
N GLY A 293 -15.47 -24.89 -6.50
CA GLY A 293 -16.67 -24.07 -6.34
C GLY A 293 -17.29 -23.59 -7.64
N GLU A 294 -18.54 -23.15 -7.55
CA GLU A 294 -19.40 -22.79 -8.69
C GLU A 294 -19.00 -21.49 -9.40
N GLY A 295 -18.24 -20.61 -8.72
CA GLY A 295 -17.72 -19.37 -9.30
C GLY A 295 -16.30 -19.51 -9.86
N ALA A 296 -15.74 -20.72 -9.93
CA ALA A 296 -14.38 -20.93 -10.43
C ALA A 296 -14.24 -20.42 -11.88
N GLY A 297 -13.23 -19.60 -12.13
CA GLY A 297 -13.03 -18.89 -13.39
C GLY A 297 -13.51 -17.44 -13.39
N LEU A 298 -14.06 -16.93 -12.28
CA LEU A 298 -14.49 -15.52 -12.13
C LEU A 298 -13.66 -14.75 -11.10
N GLN A 299 -12.71 -15.41 -10.44
CA GLN A 299 -11.76 -14.74 -9.54
C GLN A 299 -10.86 -13.77 -10.32
N GLY A 300 -10.46 -12.69 -9.64
CA GLY A 300 -9.40 -11.79 -10.09
C GLY A 300 -8.00 -12.41 -9.94
N ASP A 301 -6.97 -11.58 -10.10
CA ASP A 301 -5.58 -12.01 -9.93
C ASP A 301 -5.32 -12.48 -8.48
N ILE A 302 -4.48 -13.50 -8.36
CA ILE A 302 -4.06 -14.10 -7.08
C ILE A 302 -2.55 -14.01 -6.97
N SER A 303 -2.06 -13.74 -5.75
CA SER A 303 -0.63 -13.77 -5.44
C SER A 303 -0.36 -14.84 -4.39
N LEU A 304 0.48 -15.83 -4.72
CA LEU A 304 1.05 -16.79 -3.78
C LEU A 304 2.46 -16.35 -3.40
N VAL A 305 2.74 -16.34 -2.10
CA VAL A 305 4.08 -16.05 -1.56
C VAL A 305 4.58 -17.26 -0.80
N VAL A 306 5.64 -17.88 -1.31
CA VAL A 306 6.32 -19.02 -0.71
C VAL A 306 7.57 -18.54 0.01
N ASP A 307 7.59 -18.69 1.33
CA ASP A 307 8.70 -18.30 2.20
C ASP A 307 9.46 -19.56 2.65
N CYS A 308 10.72 -19.67 2.24
CA CYS A 308 11.65 -20.73 2.59
C CYS A 308 12.76 -20.25 3.54
N GLY A 309 12.52 -19.16 4.29
CA GLY A 309 13.42 -18.61 5.29
C GLY A 309 14.66 -17.97 4.66
N ALA A 310 15.85 -18.35 5.15
CA ALA A 310 17.13 -17.76 4.71
C ALA A 310 17.43 -18.01 3.22
N VAL A 311 16.80 -19.01 2.61
CA VAL A 311 16.96 -19.32 1.18
C VAL A 311 16.26 -18.27 0.31
N GLY A 312 15.18 -17.66 0.82
CA GLY A 312 14.48 -16.58 0.15
C GLY A 312 12.97 -16.75 0.12
N VAL A 313 12.33 -15.75 -0.51
CA VAL A 313 10.88 -15.66 -0.68
C VAL A 313 10.57 -15.61 -2.18
N PHE A 314 9.66 -16.46 -2.63
CA PHE A 314 9.26 -16.61 -4.03
C PHE A 314 7.81 -16.16 -4.19
N THR A 315 7.50 -15.44 -5.28
CA THR A 315 6.16 -14.93 -5.54
C THR A 315 5.66 -15.45 -6.89
N PHE A 316 4.45 -16.01 -6.88
CA PHE A 316 3.77 -16.53 -8.07
C PHE A 316 2.47 -15.78 -8.24
N VAL A 317 2.25 -15.25 -9.45
CA VAL A 317 0.99 -14.59 -9.82
C VAL A 317 0.17 -15.57 -10.63
N ILE A 318 -1.07 -15.78 -10.20
CA ILE A 318 -2.04 -16.60 -10.91
C ILE A 318 -3.05 -15.65 -11.58
N PRO A 319 -3.11 -15.62 -12.91
CA PRO A 319 -3.99 -14.70 -13.63
C PRO A 319 -5.48 -14.87 -13.29
N ALA A 320 -6.23 -13.77 -13.37
CA ALA A 320 -7.67 -13.76 -13.28
C ALA A 320 -8.32 -14.77 -14.24
N GLY A 321 -9.40 -15.39 -13.79
CA GLY A 321 -10.21 -16.34 -14.56
C GLY A 321 -9.56 -17.70 -14.85
N THR A 322 -8.44 -18.02 -14.20
CA THR A 322 -7.79 -19.34 -14.32
C THR A 322 -8.72 -20.47 -13.84
N THR A 323 -8.93 -21.50 -14.67
CA THR A 323 -9.78 -22.67 -14.31
C THR A 323 -8.99 -23.97 -14.17
N GLU A 324 -7.81 -24.06 -14.78
CA GLU A 324 -6.93 -25.22 -14.69
C GLU A 324 -5.96 -25.10 -13.51
N THR A 325 -5.46 -26.24 -13.03
CA THR A 325 -4.43 -26.26 -12.00
C THR A 325 -3.14 -25.66 -12.55
N VAL A 326 -2.57 -24.70 -11.83
CA VAL A 326 -1.27 -24.10 -12.16
C VAL A 326 -0.21 -24.72 -11.26
N THR A 327 0.96 -25.01 -11.82
CA THR A 327 2.11 -25.56 -11.09
C THR A 327 3.35 -24.76 -11.39
N GLU A 328 4.07 -24.38 -10.34
CA GLU A 328 5.37 -23.71 -10.41
C GLU A 328 6.38 -24.47 -9.57
N THR A 329 7.64 -24.48 -9.98
CA THR A 329 8.70 -25.21 -9.29
C THR A 329 9.78 -24.27 -8.79
N VAL A 330 10.08 -24.34 -7.49
CA VAL A 330 11.28 -23.76 -6.88
C VAL A 330 12.33 -24.84 -6.80
N ALA A 331 13.35 -24.75 -7.65
CA ALA A 331 14.41 -25.74 -7.73
C ALA A 331 15.58 -25.40 -6.81
N GLY A 332 16.38 -26.41 -6.45
CA GLY A 332 17.69 -26.20 -5.83
C GLY A 332 17.63 -25.78 -4.35
N LEU A 333 16.57 -26.14 -3.62
CA LEU A 333 16.44 -25.81 -2.20
C LEU A 333 17.26 -26.79 -1.34
N PRO A 334 18.03 -26.33 -0.34
CA PRO A 334 18.72 -27.23 0.58
C PRO A 334 17.77 -28.17 1.32
N VAL A 335 18.09 -29.46 1.39
CA VAL A 335 17.35 -30.43 2.22
C VAL A 335 17.33 -29.97 3.69
N GLY A 336 16.16 -30.05 4.32
CA GLY A 336 15.89 -29.55 5.67
C GLY A 336 15.33 -28.12 5.71
N THR A 337 15.32 -27.40 4.58
CA THR A 337 14.64 -26.10 4.47
C THR A 337 13.15 -26.27 4.74
N VAL A 338 12.54 -25.38 5.53
CA VAL A 338 11.09 -25.37 5.77
C VAL A 338 10.48 -24.26 4.94
N CYS A 339 9.58 -24.63 4.03
CA CYS A 339 8.86 -23.69 3.18
C CYS A 339 7.39 -23.62 3.57
N SER A 340 6.85 -22.41 3.64
CA SER A 340 5.43 -22.14 3.88
C SER A 340 4.86 -21.29 2.76
N VAL A 341 3.56 -21.40 2.50
CA VAL A 341 2.88 -20.60 1.48
C VAL A 341 1.80 -19.73 2.13
N THR A 342 1.73 -18.48 1.69
CA THR A 342 0.66 -17.55 2.02
C THR A 342 0.04 -17.02 0.74
N GLU A 343 -1.18 -16.51 0.86
CA GLU A 343 -1.94 -15.93 -0.26
C GLU A 343 -2.44 -14.54 0.13
N PRO A 344 -1.58 -13.51 0.03
CA PRO A 344 -1.95 -12.14 0.39
C PRO A 344 -3.05 -11.55 -0.51
N GLU A 345 -3.14 -11.99 -1.77
CA GLU A 345 -4.18 -11.57 -2.71
C GLU A 345 -4.97 -12.80 -3.17
N THR A 346 -6.26 -12.87 -2.78
CA THR A 346 -7.10 -14.05 -2.99
C THR A 346 -7.88 -14.03 -4.30
N GLY A 347 -7.88 -12.92 -5.04
CA GLY A 347 -8.70 -12.76 -6.25
C GLY A 347 -10.20 -12.63 -5.97
N SER A 348 -10.62 -12.31 -4.75
CA SER A 348 -12.03 -11.97 -4.50
C SER A 348 -12.45 -10.72 -5.27
N THR A 349 -13.63 -10.76 -5.89
CA THR A 349 -14.18 -9.65 -6.68
C THR A 349 -15.51 -9.20 -6.09
N THR A 350 -16.20 -8.28 -6.79
CA THR A 350 -17.60 -7.98 -6.46
C THR A 350 -18.51 -9.18 -6.69
N GLU A 351 -18.25 -10.00 -7.72
CA GLU A 351 -19.11 -11.12 -8.12
C GLU A 351 -18.86 -12.42 -7.33
N VAL A 352 -17.62 -12.63 -6.86
CA VAL A 352 -17.25 -13.86 -6.17
C VAL A 352 -16.45 -13.63 -4.89
N THR A 353 -16.69 -14.48 -3.89
CA THR A 353 -15.82 -14.64 -2.73
C THR A 353 -14.85 -15.77 -2.99
N VAL A 354 -13.56 -15.52 -2.77
CA VAL A 354 -12.53 -16.55 -2.84
C VAL A 354 -12.00 -16.84 -1.44
N THR A 355 -12.11 -18.11 -1.04
CA THR A 355 -11.61 -18.60 0.25
C THR A 355 -10.40 -19.50 0.01
N PRO A 356 -9.19 -19.09 0.42
CA PRO A 356 -8.01 -19.92 0.27
C PRO A 356 -7.94 -21.03 1.31
N VAL A 357 -7.52 -22.22 0.87
CA VAL A 357 -7.15 -23.36 1.70
C VAL A 357 -5.66 -23.61 1.50
N LEU A 358 -4.87 -23.22 2.50
CA LEU A 358 -3.42 -23.34 2.49
C LEU A 358 -2.99 -24.66 3.16
N PRO A 359 -1.97 -25.35 2.62
CA PRO A 359 -1.39 -26.53 3.25
C PRO A 359 -0.50 -26.15 4.46
N GLU A 360 -0.16 -27.15 5.27
CA GLU A 360 0.89 -27.00 6.30
C GLU A 360 2.27 -26.77 5.64
N PRO A 361 3.22 -26.10 6.33
CA PRO A 361 4.59 -25.96 5.84
C PRO A 361 5.24 -27.30 5.54
N VAL A 362 6.07 -27.34 4.50
CA VAL A 362 6.77 -28.53 4.02
C VAL A 362 8.26 -28.40 4.30
N THR A 363 8.86 -29.43 4.90
CA THR A 363 10.31 -29.57 5.00
C THR A 363 10.84 -30.22 3.73
N ILE A 364 11.77 -29.56 3.04
CA ILE A 364 12.41 -30.06 1.82
C ILE A 364 13.20 -31.33 2.13
N THR A 365 12.92 -32.36 1.35
CA THR A 365 13.63 -33.64 1.33
C THR A 365 14.25 -33.89 -0.04
N ASP A 366 15.15 -34.87 -0.11
CA ASP A 366 15.69 -35.35 -1.38
C ASP A 366 14.56 -35.99 -2.21
N GLY A 367 14.24 -35.38 -3.35
CA GLY A 367 13.11 -35.77 -4.22
C GLY A 367 12.00 -34.73 -4.36
N GLU A 368 10.79 -35.19 -4.68
CA GLU A 368 9.63 -34.33 -4.97
C GLU A 368 8.97 -33.83 -3.68
N ASN A 369 8.87 -32.51 -3.54
CA ASN A 369 8.16 -31.85 -2.44
C ASN A 369 6.99 -31.06 -3.02
N VAL A 370 5.82 -31.05 -2.35
CA VAL A 370 4.61 -30.40 -2.90
C VAL A 370 3.93 -29.52 -1.86
N LEU A 371 3.67 -28.25 -2.22
CA LEU A 371 2.72 -27.37 -1.54
C LEU A 371 1.47 -27.22 -2.42
N ALA A 372 0.36 -27.83 -2.01
CA ALA A 372 -0.90 -27.78 -2.74
C ALA A 372 -1.86 -26.77 -2.12
N VAL A 373 -2.02 -25.62 -2.79
CA VAL A 373 -2.98 -24.57 -2.43
C VAL A 373 -4.27 -24.79 -3.21
N THR A 374 -5.42 -24.76 -2.53
CA THR A 374 -6.74 -24.84 -3.18
C THR A 374 -7.59 -23.65 -2.80
N ASN A 375 -8.18 -22.96 -3.78
CA ASN A 375 -9.18 -21.94 -3.52
C ASN A 375 -10.58 -22.45 -3.76
N THR A 376 -11.50 -22.11 -2.87
CA THR A 376 -12.93 -22.25 -3.11
C THR A 376 -13.49 -20.90 -3.56
N VAL A 377 -14.10 -20.86 -4.73
CA VAL A 377 -14.70 -19.68 -5.35
C VAL A 377 -16.22 -19.82 -5.39
N GLN A 378 -16.92 -18.89 -4.73
CA GLN A 378 -18.38 -18.92 -4.57
C GLN A 378 -18.99 -17.61 -5.09
N TYR A 379 -20.17 -17.67 -5.70
CA TYR A 379 -20.90 -16.47 -6.09
C TYR A 379 -21.28 -15.63 -4.88
N ARG A 380 -21.37 -14.30 -5.08
CA ARG A 380 -21.95 -13.35 -4.13
C ARG A 380 -23.38 -13.02 -4.55
N PRO A 381 -24.40 -13.77 -4.09
CA PRO A 381 -25.78 -13.39 -4.37
C PRO A 381 -26.09 -12.03 -3.70
N GLY A 382 -27.01 -11.28 -4.30
CA GLY A 382 -27.53 -10.03 -3.75
C GLY A 382 -28.86 -10.22 -3.03
N ALA A 383 -29.51 -9.10 -2.73
CA ALA A 383 -30.82 -9.07 -2.08
C ALA A 383 -31.72 -7.98 -2.69
N LEU A 384 -33.03 -8.21 -2.66
CA LEU A 384 -34.06 -7.25 -3.01
C LEU A 384 -34.74 -6.75 -1.73
N ASN A 385 -34.75 -5.44 -1.50
CA ASN A 385 -35.58 -4.81 -0.48
C ASN A 385 -36.75 -4.10 -1.14
N ILE A 386 -37.96 -4.37 -0.70
CA ILE A 386 -39.18 -3.73 -1.22
C ILE A 386 -39.69 -2.75 -0.18
N THR A 387 -40.02 -1.54 -0.61
CA THR A 387 -40.72 -0.55 0.22
C THR A 387 -41.98 -0.10 -0.48
N LYS A 388 -43.14 -0.28 0.13
CA LYS A 388 -44.41 0.30 -0.28
C LYS A 388 -44.81 1.40 0.69
N THR A 389 -44.92 2.62 0.19
CA THR A 389 -45.38 3.77 0.99
C THR A 389 -46.85 4.04 0.71
N ILE A 390 -47.65 4.18 1.77
CA ILE A 390 -49.05 4.60 1.70
C ILE A 390 -49.12 6.03 2.23
N ASP A 391 -49.71 6.93 1.45
CA ASP A 391 -49.96 8.33 1.81
C ASP A 391 -51.34 8.79 1.30
N GLY A 392 -51.72 10.03 1.57
CA GLY A 392 -52.97 10.64 1.15
C GLY A 392 -53.98 10.83 2.29
N ASN A 393 -54.95 11.71 2.07
CA ASN A 393 -55.90 12.15 3.10
C ASN A 393 -56.92 11.06 3.52
N ALA A 394 -57.00 9.97 2.77
CA ALA A 394 -57.84 8.82 3.07
C ALA A 394 -57.04 7.53 3.33
N ALA A 395 -55.72 7.65 3.56
CA ALA A 395 -54.87 6.51 3.93
C ALA A 395 -55.40 5.83 5.20
N GLY A 396 -55.47 4.49 5.18
CA GLY A 396 -56.12 3.68 6.22
C GLY A 396 -57.55 3.27 5.89
N LEU A 397 -58.09 3.65 4.73
CA LEU A 397 -59.43 3.24 4.26
C LEU A 397 -59.39 2.37 2.99
N GLN A 398 -58.22 2.20 2.38
CA GLN A 398 -58.03 1.29 1.26
C GLN A 398 -58.22 -0.18 1.68
N SER A 399 -58.66 -1.00 0.72
CA SER A 399 -58.66 -2.46 0.84
C SER A 399 -57.23 -3.01 0.79
N GLU A 400 -57.10 -4.33 0.76
CA GLU A 400 -55.83 -5.03 0.65
C GLU A 400 -55.04 -4.59 -0.60
N ILE A 401 -53.75 -4.31 -0.39
CA ILE A 401 -52.78 -4.05 -1.45
C ILE A 401 -51.94 -5.31 -1.64
N VAL A 402 -51.77 -5.75 -2.89
CA VAL A 402 -51.00 -6.95 -3.23
C VAL A 402 -49.91 -6.59 -4.22
N LEU A 403 -48.66 -6.90 -3.85
CA LEU A 403 -47.48 -6.75 -4.69
C LEU A 403 -47.04 -8.13 -5.15
N ASP A 404 -46.85 -8.29 -6.44
CA ASP A 404 -46.27 -9.47 -7.09
C ASP A 404 -44.78 -9.21 -7.33
N VAL A 405 -43.92 -10.13 -6.88
CA VAL A 405 -42.46 -9.99 -6.87
C VAL A 405 -41.85 -11.14 -7.66
N VAL A 406 -41.33 -10.82 -8.85
CA VAL A 406 -40.78 -11.81 -9.78
C VAL A 406 -39.34 -11.48 -10.11
N CYS A 407 -38.42 -12.37 -9.74
CA CYS A 407 -36.99 -12.31 -10.05
C CYS A 407 -36.56 -13.53 -10.89
N GLY A 408 -37.02 -13.59 -12.15
CA GLY A 408 -36.78 -14.73 -13.03
C GLY A 408 -37.25 -16.06 -12.41
N THR A 409 -36.37 -17.07 -12.37
CA THR A 409 -36.64 -18.36 -11.70
C THR A 409 -36.18 -18.41 -10.24
N ALA A 410 -35.52 -17.35 -9.75
CA ALA A 410 -34.93 -17.33 -8.41
C ALA A 410 -35.96 -17.02 -7.32
N LEU A 411 -36.96 -16.19 -7.64
CA LEU A 411 -38.02 -15.79 -6.72
C LEU A 411 -39.30 -15.46 -7.50
N ASP A 412 -40.43 -15.97 -7.01
CA ASP A 412 -41.78 -15.69 -7.49
C ASP A 412 -42.72 -15.77 -6.28
N THR A 413 -43.10 -14.61 -5.74
CA THR A 413 -43.86 -14.52 -4.47
C THR A 413 -44.73 -13.25 -4.43
N THR A 414 -45.62 -13.17 -3.46
CA THR A 414 -46.46 -11.99 -3.23
C THR A 414 -46.23 -11.39 -1.85
N VAL A 415 -46.28 -10.07 -1.77
CA VAL A 415 -46.27 -9.30 -0.51
C VAL A 415 -47.64 -8.65 -0.35
N VAL A 416 -48.29 -8.91 0.79
CA VAL A 416 -49.65 -8.44 1.07
C VAL A 416 -49.63 -7.40 2.18
N ILE A 417 -50.17 -6.22 1.90
CA ILE A 417 -50.39 -5.18 2.90
C ILE A 417 -51.88 -5.19 3.28
N PRO A 418 -52.22 -5.46 4.55
CA PRO A 418 -53.61 -5.61 4.97
C PRO A 418 -54.46 -4.38 4.68
N ALA A 419 -55.76 -4.61 4.45
CA ALA A 419 -56.74 -3.54 4.36
C ALA A 419 -56.71 -2.64 5.61
N GLY A 420 -56.92 -1.34 5.39
CA GLY A 420 -56.93 -0.35 6.46
C GLY A 420 -55.56 -0.01 7.06
N SER A 421 -54.46 -0.40 6.38
CA SER A 421 -53.11 -0.04 6.80
C SER A 421 -52.90 1.49 6.84
N PRO A 422 -52.42 2.06 7.95
CA PRO A 422 -52.23 3.51 8.08
C PRO A 422 -51.19 4.06 7.11
N ALA A 423 -51.11 5.38 7.00
CA ALA A 423 -50.05 6.03 6.24
C ALA A 423 -48.66 5.65 6.79
N GLY A 424 -47.73 5.35 5.89
CA GLY A 424 -46.36 4.97 6.23
C GLY A 424 -45.73 3.95 5.26
N PRO A 425 -44.46 3.61 5.48
CA PRO A 425 -43.74 2.59 4.71
C PRO A 425 -43.97 1.18 5.25
N TYR A 426 -44.10 0.23 4.33
CA TYR A 426 -44.21 -1.22 4.55
C TYR A 426 -43.16 -1.91 3.69
N GLY A 427 -42.45 -2.91 4.21
CA GLY A 427 -41.39 -3.52 3.41
C GLY A 427 -41.01 -4.93 3.83
N GLU A 428 -40.34 -5.60 2.90
CA GLU A 428 -39.84 -6.97 3.03
C GLU A 428 -38.52 -7.09 2.25
N THR A 429 -37.60 -7.93 2.74
CA THR A 429 -36.30 -8.16 2.12
C THR A 429 -36.14 -9.62 1.75
N PHE A 430 -35.72 -9.88 0.51
CA PHE A 430 -35.42 -11.21 -0.02
C PHE A 430 -33.93 -11.31 -0.31
N THR A 431 -33.24 -12.28 0.31
CA THR A 431 -31.80 -12.51 0.14
C THR A 431 -31.52 -13.65 -0.83
N ASP A 432 -30.23 -13.91 -1.08
CA ASP A 432 -29.75 -15.06 -1.84
C ASP A 432 -30.25 -15.10 -3.30
N ILE A 433 -30.53 -13.93 -3.86
CA ILE A 433 -30.93 -13.79 -5.26
C ILE A 433 -29.66 -13.73 -6.12
N PRO A 434 -29.52 -14.58 -7.17
CA PRO A 434 -28.35 -14.53 -8.03
C PRO A 434 -28.12 -13.13 -8.60
N ALA A 435 -26.88 -12.68 -8.57
CA ALA A 435 -26.53 -11.39 -9.13
C ALA A 435 -26.81 -11.32 -10.65
N GLY A 436 -27.16 -10.14 -11.14
CA GLY A 436 -27.63 -9.92 -12.51
C GLY A 436 -29.08 -10.33 -12.76
N THR A 437 -29.78 -10.89 -11.76
CA THR A 437 -31.20 -11.20 -11.89
C THR A 437 -32.01 -9.92 -11.97
N GLU A 438 -32.86 -9.79 -12.99
CA GLU A 438 -33.84 -8.72 -13.09
C GLU A 438 -35.07 -9.09 -12.25
N CYS A 439 -35.41 -8.23 -11.29
CA CYS A 439 -36.56 -8.33 -10.42
C CYS A 439 -37.59 -7.27 -10.78
N THR A 440 -38.85 -7.66 -10.99
CA THR A 440 -39.97 -6.75 -11.19
C THR A 440 -40.96 -6.87 -10.04
N VAL A 441 -41.31 -5.73 -9.44
CA VAL A 441 -42.33 -5.60 -8.41
C VAL A 441 -43.54 -4.90 -9.02
N THR A 442 -44.66 -5.62 -9.13
CA THR A 442 -45.90 -5.14 -9.73
C THR A 442 -47.00 -5.10 -8.68
N GLU A 443 -47.68 -3.97 -8.55
CA GLU A 443 -48.89 -3.90 -7.73
C GLU A 443 -50.09 -4.44 -8.51
N THR A 444 -50.60 -5.59 -8.08
CA THR A 444 -51.70 -6.29 -8.75
C THR A 444 -53.05 -5.98 -8.12
N SER A 445 -53.08 -5.52 -6.87
CA SER A 445 -54.25 -4.95 -6.20
C SER A 445 -53.87 -3.63 -5.56
N THR A 446 -54.54 -2.54 -5.94
CA THR A 446 -54.25 -1.19 -5.43
C THR A 446 -54.96 -0.86 -4.12
N GLY A 447 -55.91 -1.68 -3.70
CA GLY A 447 -56.77 -1.40 -2.55
C GLY A 447 -57.83 -0.32 -2.80
N ALA A 448 -58.05 0.15 -4.03
CA ALA A 448 -59.14 1.08 -4.33
C ALA A 448 -60.52 0.50 -3.96
N THR A 449 -61.42 1.36 -3.45
CA THR A 449 -62.78 0.97 -3.03
C THR A 449 -63.81 1.96 -3.57
N SER A 450 -65.09 1.80 -3.22
CA SER A 450 -66.13 2.81 -3.50
C SER A 450 -65.95 4.10 -2.68
N GLU A 451 -65.15 4.07 -1.62
CA GLU A 451 -64.92 5.20 -0.72
C GLU A 451 -63.60 5.93 -1.04
N VAL A 452 -62.62 5.22 -1.60
CA VAL A 452 -61.31 5.80 -1.92
C VAL A 452 -60.82 5.48 -3.33
N THR A 453 -60.26 6.49 -3.98
CA THR A 453 -59.40 6.33 -5.16
C THR A 453 -57.96 6.13 -4.72
N VAL A 454 -57.23 5.25 -5.42
CA VAL A 454 -55.81 5.04 -5.19
C VAL A 454 -55.05 5.37 -6.47
N ASP A 455 -54.13 6.32 -6.37
CA ASP A 455 -53.10 6.55 -7.38
C ASP A 455 -51.89 5.69 -7.05
N ALA A 456 -51.72 4.60 -7.80
CA ALA A 456 -50.66 3.63 -7.62
C ALA A 456 -49.52 3.90 -8.60
N GLY A 457 -48.28 3.79 -8.10
CA GLY A 457 -47.09 3.90 -8.94
C GLY A 457 -46.99 2.79 -10.00
N ASP A 458 -46.23 3.06 -11.05
CA ASP A 458 -45.88 2.07 -12.06
C ASP A 458 -45.07 0.90 -11.45
N PRO A 459 -45.07 -0.29 -12.09
CA PRO A 459 -44.18 -1.38 -11.68
C PRO A 459 -42.72 -0.97 -11.66
N VAL A 460 -41.97 -1.47 -10.67
CA VAL A 460 -40.55 -1.17 -10.49
C VAL A 460 -39.71 -2.37 -10.88
N THR A 461 -38.80 -2.18 -11.82
CA THR A 461 -37.83 -3.20 -12.25
C THR A 461 -36.43 -2.80 -11.83
N VAL A 462 -35.71 -3.70 -11.15
CA VAL A 462 -34.34 -3.51 -10.68
C VAL A 462 -33.47 -4.72 -11.03
N VAL A 463 -32.16 -4.51 -11.16
CA VAL A 463 -31.20 -5.61 -11.37
C VAL A 463 -30.45 -5.85 -10.06
N ILE A 464 -30.43 -7.09 -9.60
CA ILE A 464 -29.72 -7.47 -8.37
C ILE A 464 -28.23 -7.37 -8.56
N GLU A 465 -27.58 -6.58 -7.71
CA GLU A 465 -26.14 -6.42 -7.69
C GLU A 465 -25.49 -7.48 -6.78
N PRO A 466 -24.27 -7.95 -7.12
CA PRO A 466 -23.57 -8.94 -6.30
C PRO A 466 -23.30 -8.47 -4.87
N GLY A 467 -23.73 -9.25 -3.87
CA GLY A 467 -23.43 -8.99 -2.45
C GLY A 467 -23.99 -7.69 -1.86
N THR A 468 -24.90 -7.02 -2.57
CA THR A 468 -25.56 -5.80 -2.10
C THR A 468 -27.08 -5.99 -2.03
N THR A 469 -27.75 -5.05 -1.36
CA THR A 469 -29.22 -4.98 -1.32
C THR A 469 -29.69 -3.86 -2.22
N VAL A 470 -30.54 -4.17 -3.19
CA VAL A 470 -31.15 -3.22 -4.12
C VAL A 470 -32.58 -2.93 -3.68
N SER A 471 -33.00 -1.67 -3.71
CA SER A 471 -34.34 -1.26 -3.28
C SER A 471 -35.31 -1.10 -4.45
N ALA A 472 -36.53 -1.60 -4.29
CA ALA A 472 -37.68 -1.31 -5.15
C ALA A 472 -38.73 -0.57 -4.32
N ASP A 473 -38.90 0.73 -4.60
CA ASP A 473 -39.79 1.61 -3.85
C ASP A 473 -41.05 1.93 -4.66
N LEU A 474 -42.22 1.62 -4.10
CA LEU A 474 -43.53 1.92 -4.66
C LEU A 474 -44.29 2.85 -3.72
N ALA A 475 -45.20 3.66 -4.27
CA ALA A 475 -46.06 4.55 -3.49
C ALA A 475 -47.53 4.40 -3.91
N ASN A 476 -48.43 4.58 -2.95
CA ASN A 476 -49.86 4.77 -3.16
C ASN A 476 -50.29 6.09 -2.53
N THR A 477 -51.00 6.91 -3.29
CA THR A 477 -51.73 8.06 -2.75
C THR A 477 -53.22 7.73 -2.70
N VAL A 478 -53.76 7.64 -1.48
CA VAL A 478 -55.15 7.28 -1.20
C VAL A 478 -55.96 8.54 -0.92
N GLN A 479 -56.97 8.78 -1.74
CA GLN A 479 -57.86 9.94 -1.63
C GLN A 479 -59.31 9.51 -1.55
N TYR A 480 -60.16 10.32 -0.91
CA TYR A 480 -61.61 10.10 -0.95
C TYR A 480 -62.13 10.18 -2.39
N VAL A 481 -63.07 9.29 -2.75
CA VAL A 481 -63.80 9.46 -4.02
C VAL A 481 -64.70 10.69 -3.89
N ASN A 482 -64.61 11.61 -4.84
CA ASN A 482 -65.47 12.80 -4.85
C ASN A 482 -66.93 12.43 -5.12
N GLY A 483 -67.87 13.16 -4.52
CA GLY A 483 -69.30 13.11 -4.83
C GLY A 483 -69.76 14.36 -5.57
N SER A 484 -71.08 14.49 -5.73
CA SER A 484 -71.71 15.60 -6.44
C SER A 484 -72.89 16.18 -5.64
N LEU A 485 -73.15 17.47 -5.80
CA LEU A 485 -74.36 18.13 -5.30
C LEU A 485 -75.30 18.44 -6.45
N GLN A 486 -76.53 17.95 -6.39
CA GLN A 486 -77.61 18.36 -7.28
C GLN A 486 -78.52 19.37 -6.58
N VAL A 487 -78.55 20.60 -7.08
CA VAL A 487 -79.44 21.65 -6.59
C VAL A 487 -80.65 21.75 -7.52
N THR A 488 -81.84 21.47 -6.97
CA THR A 488 -83.11 21.52 -7.70
C THR A 488 -83.92 22.72 -7.25
N LYS A 489 -84.20 23.64 -8.16
CA LYS A 489 -85.11 24.76 -7.94
C LYS A 489 -86.49 24.43 -8.50
N ILE A 490 -87.50 24.41 -7.63
CA ILE A 490 -88.90 24.24 -8.02
C ILE A 490 -89.58 25.60 -8.04
N VAL A 491 -90.17 25.94 -9.19
CA VAL A 491 -91.05 27.09 -9.37
C VAL A 491 -92.48 26.58 -9.46
N ALA A 492 -93.30 26.88 -8.46
CA ALA A 492 -94.66 26.36 -8.31
C ALA A 492 -95.68 27.47 -8.00
N GLY A 493 -96.96 27.12 -7.97
CA GLY A 493 -98.06 28.02 -7.62
C GLY A 493 -98.69 28.75 -8.83
N ASN A 494 -99.86 29.34 -8.62
CA ASN A 494 -100.64 29.99 -9.69
C ASN A 494 -100.05 31.34 -10.14
N GLY A 495 -99.08 31.89 -9.42
CA GLY A 495 -98.29 33.07 -9.80
C GLY A 495 -96.99 32.74 -10.53
N ALA A 496 -96.64 31.48 -10.71
CA ALA A 496 -95.44 31.10 -11.46
C ALA A 496 -95.51 31.59 -12.92
N GLY A 497 -94.39 32.10 -13.43
CA GLY A 497 -94.30 32.80 -14.71
C GLY A 497 -94.49 34.33 -14.62
N GLN A 498 -94.74 34.88 -13.44
CA GLN A 498 -94.89 36.34 -13.21
C GLN A 498 -93.88 36.92 -12.20
N GLN A 499 -93.02 36.09 -11.65
CA GLN A 499 -91.98 36.45 -10.68
C GLN A 499 -90.81 37.22 -11.33
N SER A 500 -90.11 38.02 -10.53
CA SER A 500 -88.79 38.55 -10.88
C SER A 500 -87.73 37.46 -10.80
N ALA A 501 -86.52 37.75 -11.28
CA ALA A 501 -85.40 36.80 -11.18
C ALA A 501 -85.13 36.43 -9.71
N SER A 502 -84.85 35.15 -9.48
CA SER A 502 -84.43 34.62 -8.18
C SER A 502 -82.98 34.16 -8.25
N VAL A 503 -82.29 34.13 -7.11
CA VAL A 503 -80.85 33.85 -7.03
C VAL A 503 -80.60 32.91 -5.87
N LEU A 504 -79.95 31.79 -6.15
CA LEU A 504 -79.45 30.85 -5.15
C LEU A 504 -77.94 31.06 -4.97
N ASN A 505 -77.46 30.90 -3.73
CA ASN A 505 -76.05 30.79 -3.40
C ASN A 505 -75.78 29.39 -2.84
N VAL A 506 -74.87 28.66 -3.47
CA VAL A 506 -74.50 27.28 -3.16
C VAL A 506 -73.08 27.30 -2.64
N VAL A 507 -72.87 26.84 -1.40
CA VAL A 507 -71.56 26.84 -0.74
C VAL A 507 -71.29 25.46 -0.14
N CYS A 508 -70.20 24.81 -0.55
CA CYS A 508 -69.73 23.53 -0.01
C CYS A 508 -68.32 23.70 0.57
N GLY A 509 -68.21 23.82 1.90
CA GLY A 509 -66.94 24.10 2.57
C GLY A 509 -66.16 25.25 1.92
N ASN A 510 -64.87 25.03 1.66
CA ASN A 510 -64.02 25.92 0.86
C ASN A 510 -63.88 25.45 -0.61
N GLU A 511 -64.50 24.34 -0.96
CA GLU A 511 -64.29 23.63 -2.23
C GLU A 511 -65.17 24.19 -3.37
N LEU A 512 -66.32 24.78 -3.02
CA LEU A 512 -67.27 25.31 -3.99
C LEU A 512 -68.06 26.50 -3.43
N GLU A 513 -68.06 27.62 -4.14
CA GLU A 513 -68.98 28.75 -3.93
C GLU A 513 -69.54 29.20 -5.29
N GLN A 514 -70.84 29.06 -5.50
CA GLN A 514 -71.49 29.29 -6.80
C GLN A 514 -72.83 30.01 -6.67
N VAL A 515 -73.09 30.92 -7.61
CA VAL A 515 -74.34 31.68 -7.69
C VAL A 515 -75.19 31.19 -8.86
N VAL A 516 -76.35 30.61 -8.59
CA VAL A 516 -77.30 30.13 -9.60
C VAL A 516 -78.42 31.15 -9.78
N ARG A 517 -78.62 31.63 -11.01
CA ARG A 517 -79.66 32.62 -11.32
C ARG A 517 -80.84 31.96 -12.04
N ILE A 518 -82.03 32.20 -11.52
CA ILE A 518 -83.30 31.79 -12.11
C ILE A 518 -83.91 33.02 -12.76
N PRO A 519 -84.09 33.06 -14.10
CA PRO A 519 -84.62 34.22 -14.80
C PRO A 519 -85.99 34.68 -14.29
N ALA A 520 -86.34 35.93 -14.54
CA ALA A 520 -87.71 36.41 -14.34
C ALA A 520 -88.68 35.66 -15.28
N GLU A 521 -89.96 35.60 -14.90
CA GLU A 521 -91.03 34.98 -15.69
C GLU A 521 -90.79 33.50 -16.04
N THR A 522 -89.93 32.83 -15.26
CA THR A 522 -89.62 31.42 -15.41
C THR A 522 -90.90 30.58 -15.23
N LEU A 523 -91.19 29.71 -16.21
CA LEU A 523 -92.39 28.87 -16.21
C LEU A 523 -92.37 27.87 -15.05
N PRO A 524 -93.55 27.42 -14.57
CA PRO A 524 -93.63 26.41 -13.52
C PRO A 524 -92.89 25.13 -13.92
N GLY A 525 -92.09 24.58 -13.01
CA GLY A 525 -91.26 23.41 -13.26
C GLY A 525 -90.04 23.33 -12.37
N GLU A 526 -89.18 22.34 -12.67
CA GLU A 526 -87.93 22.07 -11.97
C GLU A 526 -86.73 22.54 -12.80
N TYR A 527 -85.76 23.16 -12.13
CA TYR A 527 -84.51 23.62 -12.72
C TYR A 527 -83.36 23.03 -11.92
N VAL A 528 -82.59 22.16 -12.57
CA VAL A 528 -81.57 21.33 -11.92
C VAL A 528 -80.18 21.82 -12.31
N GLN A 529 -79.31 22.00 -11.33
CA GLN A 529 -77.88 22.24 -11.52
C GLN A 529 -77.09 21.23 -10.71
N VAL A 530 -76.18 20.51 -11.38
CA VAL A 530 -75.26 19.56 -10.73
C VAL A 530 -73.89 20.20 -10.57
N PHE A 531 -73.25 19.97 -9.44
CA PHE A 531 -71.88 20.36 -9.12
C PHE A 531 -71.09 19.09 -8.76
N ASP A 532 -70.21 18.67 -9.66
CA ASP A 532 -69.39 17.47 -9.50
C ASP A 532 -68.04 17.77 -8.84
N GLY A 533 -67.34 16.71 -8.42
CA GLY A 533 -65.95 16.79 -7.97
C GLY A 533 -65.79 17.36 -6.57
N ILE A 534 -66.84 17.30 -5.75
CA ILE A 534 -66.81 17.79 -4.37
C ILE A 534 -66.28 16.66 -3.46
N PRO A 535 -65.25 16.89 -2.63
CA PRO A 535 -64.74 15.87 -1.72
C PRO A 535 -65.84 15.29 -0.81
N ALA A 536 -65.86 13.97 -0.66
CA ALA A 536 -66.78 13.30 0.26
C ALA A 536 -66.61 13.81 1.70
N GLY A 537 -67.72 13.90 2.43
CA GLY A 537 -67.76 14.48 3.78
C GLY A 537 -67.88 16.01 3.80
N THR A 538 -67.82 16.70 2.65
CA THR A 538 -68.02 18.15 2.58
C THR A 538 -69.48 18.51 2.90
N GLU A 539 -69.69 19.42 3.84
CA GLU A 539 -71.02 19.98 4.12
C GLU A 539 -71.34 21.13 3.14
N CYS A 540 -72.51 21.03 2.51
CA CYS A 540 -73.03 21.97 1.53
C CYS A 540 -74.29 22.69 2.06
N THR A 541 -74.39 23.98 1.78
CA THR A 541 -75.52 24.84 2.12
C THR A 541 -76.04 25.56 0.88
N VAL A 542 -77.36 25.64 0.75
CA VAL A 542 -78.03 26.39 -0.32
C VAL A 542 -78.90 27.47 0.30
N THR A 543 -78.66 28.72 -0.08
CA THR A 543 -79.45 29.88 0.37
C THR A 543 -80.08 30.59 -0.82
N GLU A 544 -81.19 31.30 -0.61
CA GLU A 544 -81.85 32.10 -1.64
C GLU A 544 -81.93 33.57 -1.21
N PRO A 545 -80.89 34.38 -1.49
CA PRO A 545 -80.88 35.80 -1.14
C PRO A 545 -81.98 36.62 -1.83
N THR A 546 -82.44 36.21 -3.02
CA THR A 546 -83.57 36.85 -3.70
C THR A 546 -84.51 35.78 -4.25
N ASN A 547 -85.78 35.82 -3.85
CA ASN A 547 -86.79 34.81 -4.15
C ASN A 547 -87.72 35.17 -5.31
N GLY A 548 -87.49 36.30 -5.99
CA GLY A 548 -88.29 36.71 -7.15
C GLY A 548 -89.64 37.35 -6.81
N GLU A 549 -89.95 37.64 -5.54
CA GLU A 549 -91.15 38.39 -5.16
C GLU A 549 -91.21 39.77 -5.83
N ASN A 550 -92.39 40.19 -6.30
CA ASN A 550 -92.58 41.48 -6.94
C ASN A 550 -94.01 42.01 -6.79
N GLY A 551 -94.34 43.10 -7.49
CA GLY A 551 -95.66 43.73 -7.39
C GLY A 551 -96.85 42.89 -7.87
N ASN A 552 -96.61 41.76 -8.54
CA ASN A 552 -97.64 40.89 -9.11
C ASN A 552 -97.82 39.57 -8.34
N VAL A 553 -96.79 39.12 -7.62
CA VAL A 553 -96.81 37.83 -6.91
C VAL A 553 -96.15 37.89 -5.54
N THR A 554 -96.75 37.19 -4.57
CA THR A 554 -96.10 36.84 -3.30
C THR A 554 -95.43 35.48 -3.41
N VAL A 555 -94.40 35.20 -2.62
CA VAL A 555 -93.69 33.92 -2.66
C VAL A 555 -93.55 33.31 -1.26
N GLU A 556 -93.79 32.00 -1.18
CA GLU A 556 -93.40 31.17 -0.06
C GLU A 556 -92.18 30.34 -0.47
N THR A 557 -91.07 30.50 0.27
CA THR A 557 -89.80 29.82 -0.01
C THR A 557 -89.52 28.74 1.03
N ILE A 558 -89.27 27.51 0.55
CA ILE A 558 -88.78 26.39 1.36
C ILE A 558 -87.35 26.10 0.93
N LEU A 559 -86.40 26.23 1.85
CA LEU A 559 -84.98 25.92 1.65
C LEU A 559 -84.67 24.50 2.16
N PRO A 560 -83.68 23.82 1.57
CA PRO A 560 -83.18 22.55 2.10
C PRO A 560 -82.36 22.79 3.38
N TYR A 561 -82.19 21.74 4.18
CA TYR A 561 -81.17 21.72 5.24
C TYR A 561 -79.77 21.62 4.61
N SER A 562 -78.72 21.81 5.42
CA SER A 562 -77.37 21.45 4.97
C SER A 562 -77.30 19.97 4.65
N VAL A 563 -76.57 19.63 3.58
CA VAL A 563 -76.39 18.25 3.11
C VAL A 563 -74.91 17.92 3.10
N VAL A 564 -74.55 16.68 3.40
CA VAL A 564 -73.15 16.21 3.38
C VAL A 564 -72.94 15.39 2.13
N ILE A 565 -71.89 15.71 1.37
CA ILE A 565 -71.54 14.97 0.16
C ILE A 565 -71.13 13.55 0.52
N VAL A 566 -71.75 12.57 -0.13
CA VAL A 566 -71.45 11.16 0.03
C VAL A 566 -70.54 10.72 -1.13
N SER A 567 -69.58 9.87 -0.81
CA SER A 567 -68.58 9.35 -1.74
C SER A 567 -69.21 8.72 -2.98
N GLY A 568 -68.86 9.23 -4.18
CA GLY A 568 -69.35 8.71 -5.46
C GLY A 568 -70.86 8.86 -5.70
N GLU A 569 -71.60 9.51 -4.81
CA GLU A 569 -73.04 9.72 -4.92
C GLU A 569 -73.37 11.17 -5.28
N THR A 570 -74.55 11.36 -5.89
CA THR A 570 -75.14 12.70 -6.08
C THR A 570 -76.14 12.95 -4.97
N VAL A 571 -75.89 13.99 -4.17
CA VAL A 571 -76.76 14.38 -3.05
C VAL A 571 -77.69 15.51 -3.50
N ASP A 572 -78.98 15.39 -3.19
CA ASP A 572 -80.01 16.35 -3.62
C ASP A 572 -80.24 17.47 -2.59
N ALA A 573 -80.35 18.70 -3.07
CA ALA A 573 -80.77 19.87 -2.31
C ALA A 573 -81.87 20.64 -3.06
N THR A 574 -83.10 20.59 -2.55
CA THR A 574 -84.27 21.17 -3.23
C THR A 574 -84.71 22.48 -2.60
N VAL A 575 -84.75 23.55 -3.40
CA VAL A 575 -85.34 24.84 -3.03
C VAL A 575 -86.69 24.98 -3.74
N THR A 576 -87.77 25.19 -3.00
CA THR A 576 -89.11 25.36 -3.57
C THR A 576 -89.61 26.78 -3.36
N ASN A 577 -89.96 27.48 -4.45
CA ASN A 577 -90.72 28.72 -4.39
C ASN A 577 -92.14 28.50 -4.91
N THR A 578 -93.12 28.77 -4.07
CA THR A 578 -94.53 28.76 -4.44
C THR A 578 -95.02 30.20 -4.58
N TYR A 579 -95.33 30.61 -5.81
CA TYR A 579 -95.80 31.95 -6.14
C TYR A 579 -97.32 32.03 -6.20
N ALA A 580 -97.89 33.06 -5.59
CA ALA A 580 -99.33 33.33 -5.63
C ALA A 580 -99.62 34.71 -6.25
N VAL A 581 -100.60 34.79 -7.15
CA VAL A 581 -101.01 36.05 -7.79
C VAL A 581 -101.66 36.99 -6.78
N LEU A 582 -101.23 38.25 -6.75
CA LEU A 582 -101.89 39.31 -5.97
C LEU A 582 -103.18 39.75 -6.69
N GLY A 583 -104.33 39.52 -6.05
CA GLY A 583 -105.64 39.90 -6.60
C GLY A 583 -105.81 41.42 -6.74
N LYS A 584 -106.43 41.87 -7.85
CA LYS A 584 -106.86 43.27 -8.08
C LYS A 584 -108.00 43.65 -7.12
N ASP A 585 -107.68 43.87 -5.86
CA ASP A 585 -108.41 44.75 -4.93
C ASP A 585 -107.70 44.72 -3.58
N THR A 586 -106.58 45.44 -3.48
CA THR A 586 -106.07 46.10 -2.26
C THR A 586 -104.84 46.94 -2.61
N LEU A 587 -104.61 47.97 -1.80
CA LEU A 587 -104.02 49.27 -2.16
C LEU A 587 -102.52 49.28 -2.48
N ALA A 588 -102.13 50.27 -3.28
CA ALA A 588 -100.77 50.60 -3.66
C ALA A 588 -99.89 51.04 -2.47
N LYS A 589 -98.68 50.50 -2.46
CA LYS A 589 -97.51 50.90 -1.66
C LYS A 589 -96.89 52.17 -2.29
N THR A 590 -96.79 53.25 -1.51
CA THR A 590 -95.84 54.37 -1.67
C THR A 590 -95.02 54.38 -0.36
N GLY A 591 -93.69 54.18 -0.27
CA GLY A 591 -92.53 54.84 -0.90
C GLY A 591 -92.15 56.08 -0.05
N ALA A 592 -91.00 56.28 0.60
CA ALA A 592 -89.70 55.59 0.66
C ALA A 592 -88.86 56.05 1.89
N THR A 593 -88.10 55.11 2.47
CA THR A 593 -86.72 55.10 3.04
C THR A 593 -86.16 56.05 4.13
N ALA A 594 -85.41 55.39 5.04
CA ALA A 594 -84.34 55.80 5.99
C ALA A 594 -84.81 56.29 7.38
N SER A 595 -84.47 55.66 8.52
CA SER A 595 -83.37 54.76 8.88
C SER A 595 -83.82 53.78 9.99
N ALA A 596 -83.75 52.47 9.75
CA ALA A 596 -83.81 51.46 10.79
C ALA A 596 -82.40 50.87 10.94
N GLN A 597 -81.60 51.45 11.84
CA GLN A 597 -80.43 50.75 12.36
C GLN A 597 -80.94 49.65 13.30
N VAL A 598 -81.07 48.43 12.76
CA VAL A 598 -80.99 47.22 13.55
C VAL A 598 -79.57 46.71 13.37
N SER A 599 -78.67 47.26 14.18
CA SER A 599 -77.40 46.63 14.50
C SER A 599 -77.68 45.32 15.22
N LEU A 600 -77.09 44.23 14.71
CA LEU A 600 -76.71 43.08 15.51
C LEU A 600 -76.11 43.57 16.83
N ALA A 601 -76.74 43.21 17.93
CA ALA A 601 -76.05 42.74 19.13
C ALA A 601 -77.10 42.06 20.00
N GLY A 602 -77.09 40.73 19.96
CA GLY A 602 -77.84 39.90 20.87
C GLY A 602 -77.58 40.31 22.32
N ALA A 603 -78.67 40.30 23.06
CA ALA A 603 -78.74 40.31 24.49
C ALA A 603 -77.96 39.15 25.12
N GLY A 604 -77.48 39.36 26.34
CA GLY A 604 -77.06 38.27 27.22
C GLY A 604 -76.10 38.73 28.31
N ALA A 605 -76.64 39.33 29.37
CA ALA A 605 -75.98 39.55 30.66
C ALA A 605 -75.25 38.26 31.14
N VAL A 606 -74.14 38.32 31.87
CA VAL A 606 -74.10 38.59 33.31
C VAL A 606 -72.73 39.14 33.74
N LEU A 607 -72.76 40.11 34.66
CA LEU A 607 -71.66 40.81 35.31
C LEU A 607 -71.37 40.17 36.69
N MET A 608 -70.10 40.24 37.12
CA MET A 608 -69.52 39.83 38.42
C MET A 608 -69.50 38.30 38.66
N GLY A 609 -68.35 37.64 38.80
CA GLY A 609 -67.21 38.02 39.62
C GLY A 609 -67.39 37.44 41.01
N ILE A 610 -66.61 36.40 41.36
CA ILE A 610 -66.01 36.14 42.68
C ILE A 610 -65.34 34.76 42.66
N LEU A 611 -64.09 34.77 43.12
CA LEU A 611 -63.25 33.64 43.51
C LEU A 611 -64.02 32.61 44.36
N LEU A 612 -63.72 31.32 44.22
CA LEU A 612 -63.24 30.52 45.35
C LEU A 612 -62.74 29.12 44.95
N VAL A 613 -61.65 28.79 45.62
CA VAL A 613 -60.82 27.59 45.61
C VAL A 613 -61.55 26.40 46.24
N ALA A 614 -61.41 25.21 45.65
CA ALA A 614 -61.21 23.88 46.26
C ALA A 614 -61.50 22.82 45.16
N GLY A 615 -60.62 21.88 44.82
CA GLY A 615 -59.67 21.16 45.63
C GLY A 615 -60.26 19.82 46.05
N ALA A 616 -59.78 18.74 45.41
CA ALA A 616 -59.86 17.31 45.76
C ALA A 616 -60.66 16.44 44.77
N ALA A 617 -60.32 15.20 44.47
CA ALA A 617 -59.11 14.36 44.60
C ALA A 617 -59.54 12.96 44.11
N ARG A 618 -58.56 12.19 43.58
CA ARG A 618 -58.52 10.70 43.57
C ARG A 618 -59.53 9.97 42.67
N ARG A 619 -59.21 8.86 42.01
CA ARG A 619 -58.15 7.82 42.08
C ARG A 619 -58.21 7.06 40.72
N ARG A 620 -57.10 6.77 40.03
CA ARG A 620 -56.09 5.69 40.25
C ARG A 620 -56.55 4.28 39.83
N LYS A 621 -55.90 3.74 38.79
CA LYS A 621 -55.28 2.38 38.71
C LYS A 621 -54.55 2.30 37.34
N GLU A 622 -53.21 2.32 37.31
CA GLU A 622 -52.24 1.19 37.46
C GLU A 622 -52.29 0.21 36.28
N MET A 623 -51.21 0.19 35.46
CA MET A 623 -50.17 -0.88 35.35
C MET A 623 -50.67 -2.03 34.46
N ASP A 624 -49.98 -2.48 33.41
CA ASP A 624 -48.54 -2.55 33.10
C ASP A 624 -48.19 -1.99 31.72
#